data_AF-A0A1I2I0W4-F1
#
_entry.id   AF-A0A1I2I0W4-F1
#
_cell.length_a   1.000
_cell.length_b   1.000
_cell.length_c   1.000
_cell.angle_alpha   90.00
_cell.angle_beta   90.00
_cell.angle_gamma   90.00
#
_symmetry.space_group_name_H-M   'P 1'
#
loop_
_entity.id
_entity.type
_entity.pdbx_description
1 polymer ?
#
loop_
_entity_poly.entity_id
_entity_poly.type
_entity_poly.pdbx_seq_one_letter_code
_entity_poly.pdbx_strand_id
1 'polypeptide(L)'
;MWIGSSKGYRMDLIADAYYLFAGQRHQINDPIMRRYESWHQYVDEAEASKDPEARILIKVVASFGHDIPALVGDIRSNEVHAAEDADIILSTGHKGKGLTLDYVRVADDFECLYDAEEELKQFGKLSVASAQEIHLLYVAFTRARFHAELNRETKEWFEGKGIVLPGGGTAS
;
A
#
# COMPACT_ATOMS: atom_id res chain seq x y z
N MET A 1 -6.06 -13.53 0.34
CA MET A 1 -7.23 -12.99 -0.40
C MET A 1 -7.10 -11.49 -0.59
N TRP A 2 -7.61 -10.96 -1.70
CA TRP A 2 -7.75 -9.51 -1.95
C TRP A 2 -9.22 -9.10 -1.82
N ILE A 3 -9.49 -8.00 -1.12
CA ILE A 3 -10.83 -7.42 -1.09
C ILE A 3 -10.99 -6.45 -2.25
N GLY A 4 -11.87 -6.81 -3.19
CA GLY A 4 -11.97 -6.22 -4.53
C GLY A 4 -11.09 -6.98 -5.53
N SER A 5 -11.47 -6.98 -6.81
CA SER A 5 -10.84 -7.81 -7.84
C SER A 5 -9.31 -7.67 -7.86
N SER A 6 -8.59 -8.79 -7.93
CA SER A 6 -7.12 -8.88 -7.99
C SER A 6 -6.52 -8.22 -9.24
N LYS A 7 -7.33 -7.96 -10.26
CA LYS A 7 -7.00 -7.03 -11.37
C LYS A 7 -6.62 -5.62 -10.90
N GLY A 8 -6.95 -5.26 -9.65
CA GLY A 8 -6.72 -3.93 -9.08
C GLY A 8 -5.29 -3.65 -8.60
N TYR A 9 -4.42 -4.64 -8.46
CA TYR A 9 -3.07 -4.44 -7.91
C TYR A 9 -1.96 -4.38 -8.96
N ARG A 10 -2.31 -4.28 -10.24
CA ARG A 10 -1.39 -4.07 -11.39
C ARG A 10 -0.13 -4.97 -11.32
N MET A 11 -0.25 -6.20 -10.84
CA MET A 11 0.87 -7.15 -10.75
C MET A 11 1.50 -7.42 -12.12
N ASP A 12 0.68 -7.37 -13.17
CA ASP A 12 1.14 -7.44 -14.56
C ASP A 12 2.09 -6.30 -14.91
N LEU A 13 1.82 -5.09 -14.41
CA LEU A 13 2.65 -3.92 -14.65
C LEU A 13 3.98 -3.99 -13.90
N ILE A 14 4.01 -4.59 -12.71
CA ILE A 14 5.26 -4.86 -11.97
C ILE A 14 6.13 -5.84 -12.76
N ALA A 15 5.53 -6.92 -13.28
CA ALA A 15 6.23 -7.89 -14.12
C ALA A 15 6.73 -7.24 -15.42
N ASP A 16 5.90 -6.43 -16.08
CA ASP A 16 6.27 -5.69 -17.28
C ASP A 16 7.41 -4.69 -17.03
N ALA A 17 7.40 -3.98 -15.90
CA ALA A 17 8.48 -3.08 -15.50
C ALA A 17 9.79 -3.84 -15.29
N TYR A 18 9.74 -5.01 -14.66
CA TYR A 18 10.88 -5.91 -14.57
C TYR A 18 11.37 -6.37 -15.96
N TYR A 19 10.48 -6.74 -16.88
CA TYR A 19 10.89 -7.15 -18.23
C TYR A 19 11.56 -6.00 -19.00
N LEU A 20 11.10 -4.76 -18.81
CA LEU A 20 11.78 -3.60 -19.37
C LEU A 20 13.17 -3.39 -18.75
N PHE A 21 13.28 -3.51 -17.42
CA PHE A 21 14.54 -3.49 -16.68
C PHE A 21 15.54 -4.56 -17.15
N ALA A 22 15.08 -5.80 -17.32
CA ALA A 22 15.90 -6.92 -17.74
C ALA A 22 16.21 -6.95 -19.26
N GLY A 23 15.73 -5.96 -20.03
CA GLY A 23 15.88 -5.91 -21.49
C GLY A 23 15.03 -6.97 -22.24
N GLN A 24 14.11 -7.65 -21.55
CA GLN A 24 13.25 -8.70 -22.08
C GLN A 24 11.96 -8.13 -22.71
N ARG A 25 12.10 -7.11 -23.55
CA ARG A 25 10.97 -6.31 -24.08
C ARG A 25 9.89 -7.12 -24.81
N HIS A 26 10.25 -8.28 -25.35
CA HIS A 26 9.31 -9.20 -26.01
C HIS A 26 8.28 -9.83 -25.06
N GLN A 27 8.54 -9.82 -23.74
CA GLN A 27 7.64 -10.34 -22.72
C GLN A 27 6.70 -9.29 -22.12
N ILE A 28 6.97 -8.00 -22.36
CA ILE A 28 6.14 -6.89 -21.88
C ILE A 28 4.76 -6.99 -22.51
N ASN A 29 3.69 -6.92 -21.72
CA ASN A 29 2.31 -6.92 -22.20
C ASN A 29 1.71 -5.53 -22.34
N ASP A 30 2.07 -4.62 -21.44
CA ASP A 30 1.57 -3.25 -21.39
C ASP A 30 1.94 -2.45 -22.65
N PRO A 31 0.95 -1.96 -23.42
CA PRO A 31 1.21 -1.24 -24.67
C PRO A 31 1.93 0.11 -24.49
N ILE A 32 1.81 0.74 -23.32
CA ILE A 32 2.48 2.02 -23.03
C ILE A 32 3.94 1.71 -22.72
N MET A 33 4.21 0.74 -21.86
CA MET A 33 5.54 0.35 -21.43
C MET A 33 6.39 -0.20 -22.58
N ARG A 34 5.78 -0.88 -23.56
CA ARG A 34 6.49 -1.33 -24.78
C ARG A 34 7.12 -0.19 -25.59
N ARG A 35 6.59 1.04 -25.48
CA ARG A 35 7.08 2.20 -26.24
C ARG A 35 8.47 2.63 -25.79
N TYR A 36 8.84 2.33 -24.55
CA TYR A 36 10.16 2.64 -24.02
C TYR A 36 11.21 1.72 -24.62
N GLU A 37 12.29 2.30 -25.11
CA GLU A 37 13.38 1.59 -25.75
C GLU A 37 14.28 0.87 -24.75
N SER A 38 14.41 1.46 -23.56
CA SER A 38 15.24 0.98 -22.47
C SER A 38 14.63 1.36 -21.12
N TRP A 39 15.07 0.69 -20.08
CA TRP A 39 14.74 1.06 -18.70
C TRP A 39 15.20 2.49 -18.34
N HIS A 40 16.34 2.93 -18.86
CA HIS A 40 16.85 4.27 -18.59
C HIS A 40 15.91 5.35 -19.14
N GLN A 41 15.42 5.18 -20.38
CA GLN A 41 14.42 6.10 -20.95
C GLN A 41 13.15 6.15 -20.09
N TYR A 42 12.69 5.01 -19.59
CA TYR A 42 11.51 4.94 -18.72
C TYR A 42 11.70 5.72 -17.42
N VAL A 43 12.87 5.57 -16.78
CA VAL A 43 13.21 6.31 -15.56
C VAL A 43 13.28 7.82 -15.83
N ASP A 44 13.97 8.24 -16.89
CA ASP A 44 14.12 9.66 -17.24
C ASP A 44 12.77 10.34 -17.49
N GLU A 45 11.88 9.68 -18.24
CA GLU A 45 10.54 10.19 -18.50
C GLU A 45 9.65 10.19 -17.25
N ALA A 46 9.78 9.19 -16.38
CA ALA A 46 9.07 9.15 -15.10
C ALA A 46 9.49 10.29 -14.16
N GLU A 47 10.78 10.63 -14.13
CA GLU A 47 11.31 11.76 -13.36
C GLU A 47 10.81 13.11 -13.91
N ALA A 48 10.82 13.26 -15.24
CA ALA A 48 10.35 14.48 -15.91
C ALA A 48 8.84 14.71 -15.72
N SER A 49 8.04 13.65 -15.85
CA SER A 49 6.57 13.70 -15.73
C SER A 49 6.07 13.74 -14.28
N LYS A 50 6.92 13.35 -13.31
CA LYS A 50 6.55 13.16 -11.90
C LYS A 50 5.37 12.18 -11.70
N ASP A 51 5.22 11.21 -12.61
CA ASP A 51 4.16 10.21 -12.53
C ASP A 51 4.32 9.34 -11.26
N PRO A 52 3.37 9.40 -10.31
CA PRO A 52 3.43 8.60 -9.09
C PRO A 52 3.47 7.10 -9.35
N GLU A 53 2.75 6.60 -10.36
CA GLU A 53 2.69 5.17 -10.67
C GLU A 53 4.04 4.67 -11.20
N ALA A 54 4.64 5.41 -12.13
CA ALA A 54 5.97 5.09 -12.64
C ALA A 54 7.03 5.09 -11.52
N ARG A 55 6.97 6.06 -10.60
CA ARG A 55 7.89 6.12 -9.45
C ARG A 55 7.75 4.93 -8.51
N ILE A 56 6.53 4.42 -8.31
CA ILE A 56 6.31 3.20 -7.53
C ILE A 56 6.96 2.01 -8.22
N LEU A 57 6.74 1.84 -9.52
CA LEU A 57 7.35 0.73 -10.29
C LEU A 57 8.87 0.78 -10.26
N ILE A 58 9.46 1.96 -10.45
CA ILE A 58 10.91 2.15 -10.35
C ILE A 58 11.43 1.76 -8.97
N LYS A 59 10.74 2.17 -7.91
CA LYS A 59 11.11 1.82 -6.53
C LYS A 59 11.01 0.31 -6.29
N VAL A 60 9.96 -0.34 -6.80
CA VAL A 60 9.77 -1.80 -6.70
C VAL A 60 10.89 -2.54 -7.44
N VAL A 61 11.15 -2.17 -8.69
CA VAL A 61 12.26 -2.74 -9.49
C VAL A 61 13.61 -2.53 -8.81
N ALA A 62 13.87 -1.34 -8.27
CA ALA A 62 15.11 -1.05 -7.55
C ALA A 62 15.25 -1.85 -6.24
N SER A 63 14.13 -2.16 -5.56
CA SER A 63 14.14 -2.86 -4.27
C SER A 63 14.27 -4.37 -4.41
N PHE A 64 13.64 -4.95 -5.44
CA PHE A 64 13.51 -6.41 -5.57
C PHE A 64 14.23 -6.98 -6.81
N GLY A 65 14.53 -6.16 -7.82
CA GLY A 65 15.33 -6.55 -8.98
C GLY A 65 14.90 -7.89 -9.62
N HIS A 66 15.84 -8.85 -9.63
CA HIS A 66 15.64 -10.17 -10.22
C HIS A 66 14.76 -11.13 -9.42
N ASP A 67 14.39 -10.78 -8.18
CA ASP A 67 13.46 -11.59 -7.39
C ASP A 67 12.00 -11.36 -7.79
N ILE A 68 11.72 -10.28 -8.52
CA ILE A 68 10.35 -9.87 -8.90
C ILE A 68 9.55 -11.00 -9.56
N PRO A 69 10.06 -11.73 -10.57
CA PRO A 69 9.28 -12.80 -11.21
C PRO A 69 8.85 -13.89 -10.23
N ALA A 70 9.74 -14.29 -9.32
CA ALA A 70 9.45 -15.30 -8.31
C ALA A 70 8.40 -14.77 -7.32
N LEU A 71 8.59 -13.56 -6.79
CA LEU A 71 7.66 -12.92 -5.85
C LEU A 71 6.26 -12.74 -6.46
N VAL A 72 6.17 -12.28 -7.71
CA VAL A 72 4.90 -12.14 -8.42
C VAL A 72 4.25 -13.51 -8.65
N GLY A 73 5.05 -14.53 -8.98
CA GLY A 73 4.58 -15.91 -9.10
C GLY A 73 4.02 -16.46 -7.79
N ASP A 74 4.73 -16.26 -6.69
CA ASP A 74 4.34 -16.68 -5.35
C ASP A 74 3.02 -16.00 -4.94
N ILE A 75 2.92 -14.69 -5.11
CA ILE A 75 1.70 -13.93 -4.82
C ILE A 75 0.50 -14.46 -5.62
N ARG A 76 0.68 -14.75 -6.91
CA ARG A 76 -0.39 -15.28 -7.78
C ARG A 76 -0.80 -16.69 -7.39
N SER A 77 0.17 -17.55 -7.08
CA SER A 77 -0.09 -18.95 -6.73
C SER A 77 -0.80 -19.12 -5.38
N ASN A 78 -0.58 -18.18 -4.46
CA ASN A 78 -1.23 -18.14 -3.14
C ASN A 78 -2.51 -17.28 -3.13
N GLU A 79 -2.95 -16.77 -4.29
CA GLU A 79 -4.19 -16.02 -4.35
C GLU A 79 -5.40 -16.94 -4.16
N VAL A 80 -6.18 -16.64 -3.13
CA VAL A 80 -7.45 -17.32 -2.83
C VAL A 80 -8.62 -16.34 -2.91
N HIS A 81 -9.81 -16.86 -3.25
CA HIS A 81 -11.02 -16.07 -3.47
C HIS A 81 -12.02 -16.10 -2.32
N ALA A 82 -11.90 -17.07 -1.39
CA ALA A 82 -12.70 -17.13 -0.18
C ALA A 82 -11.87 -16.67 1.03
N ALA A 83 -12.52 -15.99 1.97
CA ALA A 83 -11.86 -15.48 3.17
C ALA A 83 -11.43 -16.62 4.11
N GLU A 84 -12.16 -17.73 4.12
CA GLU A 84 -11.86 -18.92 4.92
C GLU A 84 -10.58 -19.66 4.49
N ASP A 85 -10.18 -19.49 3.22
CA ASP A 85 -8.96 -20.10 2.67
C ASP A 85 -7.74 -19.17 2.80
N ALA A 86 -7.90 -17.97 3.37
CA ALA A 86 -6.89 -16.93 3.37
C ALA A 86 -6.20 -16.78 4.73
N ASP A 87 -4.88 -16.97 4.76
CA ASP A 87 -4.06 -16.62 5.93
C ASP A 87 -4.01 -15.10 6.14
N ILE A 88 -3.98 -14.34 5.03
CA ILE A 88 -3.92 -12.87 5.02
C ILE A 88 -4.95 -12.32 4.05
N ILE A 89 -5.64 -11.27 4.50
CA ILE A 89 -6.60 -10.51 3.71
C ILE A 89 -6.06 -9.10 3.52
N LEU A 90 -5.79 -8.71 2.27
CA LEU A 90 -5.42 -7.33 1.94
C LEU A 90 -6.63 -6.54 1.44
N SER A 91 -6.80 -5.32 1.96
CA SER A 91 -7.87 -4.41 1.58
C SER A 91 -7.41 -2.97 1.64
N THR A 92 -8.06 -2.09 0.87
CA THR A 92 -8.02 -0.65 1.15
C THR A 92 -8.99 -0.32 2.30
N GLY A 93 -8.75 0.78 3.03
CA GLY A 93 -9.63 1.21 4.12
C GLY A 93 -11.10 1.34 3.71
N HIS A 94 -11.34 1.87 2.50
CA HIS A 94 -12.67 1.98 1.91
C HIS A 94 -13.36 0.62 1.71
N LYS A 95 -12.65 -0.35 1.13
CA LYS A 95 -13.19 -1.68 0.83
C LYS A 95 -13.33 -2.56 2.07
N GLY A 96 -12.61 -2.22 3.14
CA GLY A 96 -12.69 -2.92 4.42
C GLY A 96 -13.97 -2.64 5.22
N LYS A 97 -14.79 -1.67 4.78
CA LYS A 97 -16.01 -1.27 5.48
C LYS A 97 -17.02 -2.42 5.53
N GLY A 98 -17.55 -2.72 6.72
CA GLY A 98 -18.53 -3.79 6.93
C GLY A 98 -17.92 -5.16 7.20
N LEU A 99 -16.59 -5.27 7.17
CA LEU A 99 -15.89 -6.47 7.60
C LEU A 99 -15.57 -6.40 9.09
N THR A 100 -15.42 -7.57 9.71
CA THR A 100 -14.89 -7.69 11.06
C THR A 100 -13.83 -8.77 11.00
N LEU A 101 -12.61 -8.42 11.40
CA LEU A 101 -11.44 -9.28 11.35
C LEU A 101 -10.88 -9.40 12.76
N ASP A 102 -10.36 -10.57 13.10
CA ASP A 102 -9.83 -10.83 14.45
C ASP A 102 -8.59 -9.97 14.74
N TYR A 103 -7.72 -9.83 13.74
CA TYR A 103 -6.50 -9.04 13.76
C TYR A 103 -6.46 -8.11 12.55
N VAL A 104 -6.10 -6.84 12.76
CA VAL A 104 -5.94 -5.85 11.69
C VAL A 104 -4.59 -5.17 11.86
N ARG A 105 -3.83 -5.04 10.78
CA ARG A 105 -2.66 -4.17 10.70
C ARG A 105 -2.95 -3.06 9.70
N VAL A 106 -2.76 -1.81 10.11
CA VAL A 106 -2.79 -0.66 9.19
C VAL A 106 -1.38 -0.43 8.66
N ALA A 107 -1.26 -0.26 7.35
CA ALA A 107 0.02 -0.06 6.69
C ALA A 107 0.56 1.37 6.89
N ASP A 108 1.88 1.52 6.77
CA ASP A 108 2.59 2.78 7.02
C ASP A 108 2.34 3.88 5.99
N ASP A 109 1.65 3.59 4.89
CA ASP A 109 1.22 4.58 3.89
C ASP A 109 -0.03 5.37 4.30
N PHE A 110 -0.67 5.02 5.42
CA PHE A 110 -1.80 5.76 5.99
C PHE A 110 -1.31 6.89 6.93
N GLU A 111 -0.68 7.92 6.37
CA GLU A 111 -0.15 9.07 7.12
C GLU A 111 -1.11 10.28 7.00
N CYS A 112 -1.83 10.62 8.07
CA CYS A 112 -2.81 11.73 8.05
C CYS A 112 -2.95 12.51 9.36
N LEU A 113 -2.39 12.03 10.48
CA LEU A 113 -2.66 12.58 11.81
C LEU A 113 -1.92 13.89 12.06
N TYR A 114 -0.64 13.98 11.68
CA TYR A 114 0.12 15.22 11.88
C TYR A 114 -0.40 16.35 11.01
N ASP A 115 -0.69 16.07 9.73
CA ASP A 115 -1.27 17.04 8.80
C ASP A 115 -2.62 17.56 9.30
N ALA A 116 -3.49 16.65 9.77
CA ALA A 116 -4.77 17.03 10.36
C ALA A 116 -4.62 17.87 11.64
N GLU A 117 -3.64 17.56 12.48
CA GLU A 117 -3.35 18.35 13.67
C GLU A 117 -2.86 19.75 13.32
N GLU A 118 -1.98 19.89 12.34
CA GLU A 118 -1.51 21.19 11.84
C GLU A 118 -2.67 22.01 11.27
N GLU A 119 -3.53 21.38 10.46
CA GLU A 119 -4.71 22.02 9.88
C GLU A 119 -5.66 22.54 10.97
N LEU A 120 -5.91 21.73 12.01
CA LEU A 120 -6.72 22.15 13.16
C LEU A 120 -6.10 23.34 13.90
N LYS A 121 -4.78 23.35 14.10
CA LYS A 121 -4.07 24.47 14.76
C LYS A 121 -4.15 25.75 13.93
N GLN A 122 -4.00 25.63 12.61
CA GLN A 122 -3.94 26.80 11.72
C GLN A 122 -5.33 27.39 11.44
N PHE A 123 -6.34 26.54 11.24
CA PHE A 123 -7.66 26.97 10.73
C PHE A 123 -8.80 26.76 11.73
N GLY A 124 -8.56 26.10 12.87
CA GLY A 124 -9.57 25.79 13.88
C GLY A 124 -10.59 24.72 13.43
N LYS A 125 -10.41 24.13 12.25
CA LYS A 125 -11.25 23.07 11.69
C LYS A 125 -10.47 22.26 10.66
N LEU A 126 -10.89 21.01 10.47
CA LEU A 126 -10.40 20.17 9.38
C LEU A 126 -11.11 20.50 8.06
N SER A 127 -10.41 20.37 6.94
CA SER A 127 -11.05 20.26 5.63
C SER A 127 -11.86 18.97 5.53
N VAL A 128 -12.72 18.93 4.51
CA VAL A 128 -13.49 17.71 4.19
C VAL A 128 -12.58 16.53 3.89
N ALA A 129 -11.45 16.77 3.21
CA ALA A 129 -10.50 15.71 2.84
C ALA A 129 -9.80 15.12 4.07
N SER A 130 -9.21 15.95 4.93
CA SER A 130 -8.54 15.47 6.15
C SER A 130 -9.52 14.76 7.09
N ALA A 131 -10.74 15.28 7.22
CA ALA A 131 -11.78 14.61 8.02
C ALA A 131 -12.16 13.24 7.46
N GLN A 132 -12.18 13.08 6.14
CA GLN A 132 -12.43 11.78 5.49
C GLN A 132 -11.30 10.79 5.74
N GLU A 133 -10.04 11.21 5.64
CA GLU A 133 -8.87 10.36 5.91
C GLU A 133 -8.85 9.90 7.37
N ILE A 134 -9.07 10.80 8.34
CA ILE A 134 -9.18 10.43 9.75
C ILE A 134 -10.33 9.44 9.99
N HIS A 135 -11.48 9.65 9.33
CA HIS A 135 -12.60 8.74 9.42
C HIS A 135 -12.24 7.35 8.88
N LEU A 136 -11.51 7.29 7.76
CA LEU A 136 -11.05 6.04 7.16
C LEU A 136 -10.04 5.31 8.07
N LEU A 137 -9.11 6.04 8.69
CA LEU A 137 -8.19 5.48 9.68
C LEU A 137 -8.95 4.87 10.87
N TYR A 138 -9.91 5.61 11.42
CA TYR A 138 -10.80 5.11 12.47
C TYR A 138 -11.59 3.88 12.03
N VAL A 139 -12.15 3.89 10.82
CA VAL A 139 -12.86 2.76 10.23
C VAL A 139 -11.96 1.54 10.12
N ALA A 140 -10.69 1.71 9.71
CA ALA A 140 -9.72 0.62 9.58
C ALA A 140 -9.42 -0.02 10.94
N PHE A 141 -9.09 0.77 11.96
CA PHE A 141 -8.82 0.23 13.31
C PHE A 141 -10.04 -0.45 13.93
N THR A 142 -11.24 0.10 13.73
CA THR A 142 -12.49 -0.49 14.24
C THR A 142 -13.00 -1.68 13.43
N ARG A 143 -12.22 -2.22 12.49
CA ARG A 143 -12.48 -3.56 11.93
C ARG A 143 -11.90 -4.67 12.80
N ALA A 144 -10.93 -4.36 13.65
CA ALA A 144 -10.31 -5.33 14.55
C ALA A 144 -11.25 -5.74 15.66
N ARG A 145 -11.40 -7.05 15.87
CA ARG A 145 -12.16 -7.62 16.98
C ARG A 145 -11.30 -7.78 18.22
N PHE A 146 -10.05 -8.22 18.07
CA PHE A 146 -9.16 -8.52 19.18
C PHE A 146 -7.92 -7.65 19.21
N HIS A 147 -7.29 -7.40 18.06
CA HIS A 147 -6.05 -6.62 18.01
C HIS A 147 -5.95 -5.77 16.74
N ALA A 148 -5.59 -4.50 16.94
CA ALA A 148 -5.24 -3.56 15.88
C ALA A 148 -3.77 -3.14 16.04
N GLU A 149 -2.94 -3.49 15.06
CA GLU A 149 -1.58 -3.00 14.96
C GLU A 149 -1.60 -1.64 14.23
N LEU A 150 -1.09 -0.64 14.94
CA LEU A 150 -1.02 0.74 14.44
C LEU A 150 0.11 0.87 13.43
N ASN A 151 -0.11 1.73 12.43
CA ASN A 151 0.97 2.19 11.58
C ASN A 151 1.92 3.11 12.37
N ARG A 152 3.12 3.32 11.83
CA ARG A 152 4.18 4.11 12.45
C ARG A 152 3.71 5.49 12.88
N GLU A 153 3.07 6.26 11.99
CA GLU A 153 2.62 7.62 12.31
C GLU A 153 1.66 7.65 13.49
N THR A 154 0.64 6.77 13.50
CA THR A 154 -0.33 6.74 14.60
C THR A 154 0.33 6.39 15.94
N LYS A 155 1.29 5.47 15.94
CA LYS A 155 2.04 5.11 17.15
C LYS A 155 2.84 6.30 17.67
N GLU A 156 3.63 6.94 16.80
CA GLU A 156 4.44 8.11 17.14
C GLU A 156 3.57 9.29 17.61
N TRP A 157 2.41 9.46 16.98
CA TRP A 157 1.44 10.50 17.35
C TRP A 157 0.90 10.26 18.77
N PHE A 158 0.49 9.04 19.11
CA PHE A 158 0.03 8.70 20.46
C PHE A 158 1.13 8.87 21.52
N GLU A 159 2.34 8.39 21.23
CA GLU A 159 3.50 8.55 22.12
C GLU A 159 3.82 10.04 22.35
N GLY A 160 3.76 10.86 21.31
CA GLY A 160 3.92 12.32 21.40
C GLY A 160 2.84 13.02 22.22
N LYS A 161 1.67 12.41 22.42
CA LYS A 161 0.62 12.89 23.35
C LYS A 161 0.74 12.33 24.76
N GLY A 162 1.75 11.49 25.04
CA GLY A 162 1.89 10.77 26.31
C GLY A 162 0.83 9.67 26.50
N ILE A 163 0.20 9.22 25.41
CA ILE A 163 -0.77 8.13 25.45
C ILE A 163 0.01 6.81 25.34
N VAL A 164 0.02 6.04 26.44
CA VAL A 164 0.64 4.71 26.46
C VAL A 164 -0.37 3.68 25.99
N LEU A 165 -0.05 3.01 24.89
CA LEU A 165 -0.90 1.95 24.33
C LEU A 165 -0.63 0.62 25.05
N PRO A 166 -1.66 -0.13 25.45
CA PRO A 166 -1.48 -1.44 26.06
C PRO A 166 -0.96 -2.45 25.02
N GLY A 167 0.17 -3.12 25.29
CA GLY A 167 0.59 -4.32 24.55
C GLY A 167 1.86 -4.27 23.70
N GLY A 168 2.79 -3.34 23.93
CA GLY A 168 4.12 -3.31 23.27
C GLY A 168 5.09 -4.44 23.70
N GLY A 169 4.59 -5.66 23.92
CA GLY A 169 5.42 -6.82 24.18
C GLY A 169 5.93 -7.38 22.86
N THR A 170 7.23 -7.28 22.62
CA THR A 170 7.92 -8.00 21.55
C THR A 170 7.63 -9.49 21.69
N ALA A 171 6.93 -10.08 20.72
CA ALA A 171 6.95 -11.52 20.53
C ALA A 171 8.43 -11.90 20.31
N SER A 172 8.97 -12.68 21.25
CA SER A 172 10.31 -13.27 21.22
C SER A 172 10.24 -14.65 20.57
#